data_AF-A0A959T544-F1
#
_entry.id   AF-A0A959T544-F1
#
_cell.length_a   1.000
_cell.length_b   1.000
_cell.length_c   1.000
_cell.angle_alpha   90.00
_cell.angle_beta   90.00
_cell.angle_gamma   90.00
#
_symmetry.space_group_name_H-M   'P 1'
#
loop_
_entity.id
_entity.type
_entity.pdbx_description
1 polymer ?
#
loop_
_entity_poly.entity_id
_entity_poly.type
_entity_poly.pdbx_seq_one_letter_code
_entity_poly.pdbx_strand_id
1 'polypeptide(L)'
;PAYDVTYAYHPESLWLRQHQMSINGKRTGITRDDLLAVAKAMNIKKAEAIIDEVVAGVRKWKTFAKKAAMPAKQVEMIGKMHLTRI
;
A
#
# COMPACT_ATOMS: atom_id res chain seq x y z
N PRO A 1 8.47 -2.81 16.42
CA PRO A 1 7.53 -1.77 15.93
C PRO A 1 8.09 -1.17 14.64
N ALA A 2 7.25 -0.76 13.68
CA ALA A 2 7.69 -0.02 12.51
C ALA A 2 7.84 1.46 12.87
N TYR A 3 8.95 2.07 12.48
CA TYR A 3 9.27 3.48 12.70
C TYR A 3 9.59 4.14 11.36
N ASP A 4 9.62 5.47 11.34
CA ASP A 4 9.96 6.27 10.15
C ASP A 4 9.11 5.97 8.90
N VAL A 5 7.84 5.65 9.12
CA VAL A 5 6.87 5.41 8.05
C VAL A 5 6.52 6.75 7.40
N THR A 6 7.08 6.99 6.22
CA THR A 6 6.86 8.21 5.43
C THR A 6 6.25 7.88 4.08
N TYR A 7 5.41 8.80 3.58
CA TYR A 7 4.85 8.71 2.23
C TYR A 7 5.54 9.73 1.32
N ALA A 8 6.69 9.36 0.77
CA ALA A 8 7.44 10.17 -0.18
C ALA A 8 6.97 9.86 -1.61
N TYR A 9 6.11 10.73 -2.18
CA TYR A 9 5.61 10.61 -3.55
C TYR A 9 5.84 11.88 -4.34
N HIS A 10 6.45 11.73 -5.51
CA HIS A 10 6.62 12.81 -6.49
C HIS A 10 6.51 12.23 -7.90
N PRO A 11 5.48 12.58 -8.69
CA PRO A 11 5.20 11.93 -9.97
C PRO A 11 6.32 12.10 -11.00
N GLU A 12 6.99 13.25 -11.01
CA GLU A 12 8.13 13.52 -11.91
C GLU A 12 9.46 12.95 -11.40
N SER A 13 9.50 12.40 -10.19
CA SER A 13 10.73 11.85 -9.64
C SER A 13 10.92 10.42 -10.13
N LEU A 14 12.08 10.14 -10.74
CA LEU A 14 12.45 8.79 -11.14
C LEU A 14 12.32 7.78 -9.98
N TRP A 15 12.64 8.21 -8.76
CA TRP A 15 12.71 7.37 -7.57
C TRP A 15 11.41 7.35 -6.76
N LEU A 16 10.72 8.49 -6.65
CA LEU A 16 9.55 8.65 -5.77
C LEU A 16 8.20 8.45 -6.48
N ARG A 17 8.20 8.20 -7.79
CA ARG A 17 6.95 7.97 -8.54
C ARG A 17 6.34 6.59 -8.37
N GLN A 18 7.08 5.63 -7.80
CA GLN A 18 6.69 4.22 -7.71
C GLN A 18 7.07 3.60 -6.36
N HIS A 19 6.61 2.36 -6.12
CA HIS A 19 6.93 1.65 -4.90
C HIS A 19 8.44 1.37 -4.78
N GLN A 20 9.00 1.68 -3.60
CA GLN A 20 10.45 1.65 -3.36
C GLN A 20 10.98 0.25 -3.04
N MET A 21 10.13 -0.68 -2.62
CA MET A 21 10.47 -2.09 -2.48
C MET A 21 9.93 -2.88 -3.66
N SER A 22 10.70 -3.85 -4.17
CA SER A 22 10.17 -4.78 -5.15
C SER A 22 9.51 -5.96 -4.45
N ILE A 23 8.46 -6.50 -5.06
CA ILE A 23 7.78 -7.73 -4.68
C ILE A 23 7.91 -8.67 -5.86
N ASN A 24 8.65 -9.77 -5.69
CA ASN A 24 8.99 -10.71 -6.77
C ASN A 24 9.57 -10.00 -8.01
N GLY A 25 10.45 -9.01 -7.80
CA GLY A 25 11.05 -8.21 -8.88
C GLY A 25 10.14 -7.12 -9.46
N LYS A 26 8.85 -7.06 -9.08
CA LYS A 26 7.89 -6.05 -9.54
C LYS A 26 7.85 -4.83 -8.60
N ARG A 27 7.75 -3.62 -9.16
CA ARG A 27 7.53 -2.37 -8.41
C ARG A 27 6.16 -1.74 -8.72
N THR A 28 5.50 -2.23 -9.76
CA THR A 28 4.18 -1.83 -10.23
C THR A 28 3.42 -3.09 -10.67
N GLY A 29 2.09 -2.99 -10.80
CA GLY A 29 1.27 -4.15 -11.21
C GLY A 29 1.35 -5.33 -10.24
N ILE A 30 1.56 -5.06 -8.95
CA ILE A 30 1.62 -6.07 -7.89
C ILE A 30 0.22 -6.66 -7.71
N THR A 31 0.11 -7.99 -7.75
CA THR A 31 -1.15 -8.72 -7.59
C THR A 31 -1.23 -9.43 -6.24
N ARG A 32 -2.41 -9.99 -5.91
CA ARG A 32 -2.55 -10.89 -4.75
C ARG A 32 -1.57 -12.04 -4.80
N ASP A 33 -1.46 -12.68 -5.95
CA ASP A 33 -0.64 -13.86 -6.14
C ASP A 33 0.84 -13.55 -5.89
N ASP A 34 1.29 -12.34 -6.24
CA ASP A 34 2.63 -11.88 -5.89
C ASP A 34 2.85 -11.85 -4.37
N LEU A 35 1.87 -11.36 -3.61
CA LEU A 35 1.92 -11.33 -2.14
C LEU A 35 1.85 -12.73 -1.53
N LEU A 36 0.98 -13.60 -2.08
CA LEU A 36 0.84 -14.99 -1.62
C LEU A 36 2.10 -15.81 -1.89
N ALA A 37 2.78 -15.56 -3.01
CA ALA A 37 4.07 -16.17 -3.31
C ALA A 37 5.15 -15.76 -2.28
N VAL A 38 5.22 -14.48 -1.91
CA VAL A 38 6.11 -14.00 -0.84
C VAL A 38 5.76 -14.66 0.49
N ALA A 39 4.47 -14.72 0.84
CA ALA A 39 4.02 -15.35 2.08
C ALA A 39 4.42 -16.82 2.15
N LYS A 40 4.27 -17.56 1.06
CA LYS A 40 4.71 -18.97 0.96
C LYS A 40 6.22 -19.08 1.14
N ALA A 41 7.00 -18.26 0.45
CA ALA A 41 8.47 -18.29 0.54
C ALA A 41 8.99 -17.95 1.96
N MET A 42 8.26 -17.11 2.69
CA MET A 42 8.61 -16.66 4.03
C MET A 42 7.90 -17.45 5.14
N ASN A 43 7.19 -18.53 4.82
CA ASN A 43 6.40 -19.35 5.76
C ASN A 43 5.38 -18.54 6.60
N ILE A 44 4.81 -17.48 6.02
CA ILE A 44 3.78 -16.65 6.66
C ILE A 44 2.44 -17.40 6.64
N LYS A 45 1.88 -17.65 7.83
CA LYS A 45 0.56 -18.29 7.99
C LYS A 45 -0.55 -17.25 7.86
N LYS A 46 -1.73 -17.68 7.41
CA LYS A 46 -2.95 -16.84 7.29
C LYS A 46 -2.77 -15.61 6.39
N ALA A 47 -1.93 -15.70 5.36
CA ALA A 47 -1.58 -14.59 4.50
C ALA A 47 -2.80 -13.92 3.86
N GLU A 48 -3.78 -14.69 3.39
CA GLU A 48 -5.03 -14.14 2.83
C GLU A 48 -5.78 -13.27 3.82
N ALA A 49 -5.97 -13.75 5.05
CA ALA A 49 -6.66 -13.00 6.09
C ALA A 49 -5.92 -11.70 6.46
N ILE A 50 -4.58 -11.74 6.52
CA ILE A 50 -3.75 -10.56 6.76
C ILE A 50 -3.90 -9.54 5.61
N ILE A 51 -3.87 -10.01 4.36
CA ILE A 51 -4.07 -9.15 3.19
C ILE A 51 -5.46 -8.50 3.23
N ASP A 52 -6.50 -9.27 3.53
CA ASP A 52 -7.87 -8.77 3.59
C ASP A 52 -8.07 -7.74 4.72
N GLU A 53 -7.46 -7.97 5.88
CA GLU A 53 -7.48 -7.02 7.00
C GLU A 53 -6.82 -5.69 6.61
N VAL A 54 -5.63 -5.75 5.99
CA VAL A 54 -4.92 -4.57 5.51
C VAL A 54 -5.73 -3.83 4.44
N VAL A 55 -6.29 -4.54 3.47
CA VAL A 55 -7.15 -3.95 2.43
C VAL A 55 -8.38 -3.28 3.06
N ALA A 56 -9.03 -3.92 4.04
CA ALA A 56 -10.15 -3.35 4.76
C ALA A 56 -9.75 -2.09 5.55
N GLY A 57 -8.56 -2.06 6.14
CA GLY A 57 -7.98 -0.89 6.79
C GLY A 57 -7.74 0.26 5.81
N VAL A 58 -7.09 -0.01 4.68
CA VAL A 58 -6.80 0.99 3.64
C VAL A 58 -8.08 1.55 3.02
N ARG A 59 -9.15 0.74 2.87
CA ARG A 59 -10.47 1.21 2.40
C ARG A 59 -11.09 2.27 3.31
N LYS A 60 -10.73 2.30 4.59
CA LYS A 60 -11.15 3.34 5.55
C LYS A 60 -10.33 4.62 5.47
N TRP A 61 -9.42 4.75 4.49
CA TRP A 61 -8.54 5.91 4.27
C TRP A 61 -9.22 7.26 4.46
N LYS A 62 -10.33 7.51 3.76
CA LYS A 62 -11.03 8.80 3.82
C LYS A 62 -11.46 9.15 5.25
N THR A 63 -11.87 8.16 6.04
CA THR A 63 -12.27 8.33 7.45
C THR A 63 -11.08 8.76 8.30
N PHE A 64 -9.94 8.07 8.18
CA PHE A 64 -8.74 8.39 8.94
C PHE A 64 -8.11 9.72 8.50
N ALA A 65 -8.04 9.98 7.20
CA ALA A 65 -7.50 11.22 6.66
C ALA A 65 -8.34 12.44 7.08
N LYS A 66 -9.67 12.31 7.14
CA LYS A 66 -10.56 13.33 7.70
C LYS A 66 -10.30 13.55 9.19
N LYS A 67 -10.16 12.48 9.97
CA LYS A 67 -9.83 12.56 11.40
C LYS A 67 -8.49 13.26 11.65
N ALA A 68 -7.53 13.07 10.75
CA ALA A 68 -6.22 13.73 10.76
C ALA A 68 -6.23 15.16 10.17
N ALA A 69 -7.41 15.69 9.81
CA ALA A 69 -7.57 17.03 9.22
C ALA A 69 -6.73 17.27 7.96
N MET A 70 -6.52 16.24 7.13
CA MET A 70 -5.78 16.37 5.88
C MET A 70 -6.54 17.20 4.83
N PRO A 71 -5.85 18.01 4.02
CA PRO A 71 -6.44 18.71 2.88
C PRO A 71 -7.10 17.76 1.88
N ALA A 72 -8.34 18.06 1.47
CA ALA A 72 -9.15 17.20 0.60
C ALA A 72 -8.42 16.78 -0.69
N LYS A 73 -7.70 17.72 -1.33
CA LYS A 73 -6.91 17.44 -2.54
C LYS A 73 -5.87 16.35 -2.33
N GLN A 74 -5.17 16.35 -1.18
CA GLN A 74 -4.19 15.31 -0.85
C GLN A 74 -4.87 13.98 -0.54
N VAL A 75 -6.00 13.99 0.18
CA VAL A 75 -6.77 12.78 0.48
C VAL A 75 -7.22 12.08 -0.81
N GLU A 76 -7.72 12.84 -1.78
CA GLU A 76 -8.14 12.31 -3.08
C GLU A 76 -6.98 11.80 -3.91
N MET A 77 -5.89 12.57 -3.99
CA MET A 77 -4.69 12.18 -4.72
C MET A 77 -4.13 10.85 -4.20
N ILE A 78 -3.92 10.74 -2.89
CA ILE A 78 -3.40 9.53 -2.25
C ILE A 78 -4.37 8.36 -2.42
N GLY A 79 -5.67 8.61 -2.23
CA GLY A 79 -6.70 7.57 -2.39
C GLY A 79 -6.75 6.95 -3.78
N LYS A 80 -6.44 7.71 -4.84
CA LYS A 80 -6.36 7.19 -6.22
C LYS A 80 -5.18 6.23 -6.44
N MET A 81 -4.17 6.28 -5.59
CA MET A 81 -2.96 5.45 -5.70
C MET A 81 -3.06 4.12 -4.94
N HIS A 82 -4.15 3.89 -4.20
CA HIS A 82 -4.30 2.67 -3.41
C HIS A 82 -4.59 1.44 -4.28
N LEU A 83 -3.88 0.35 -3.98
CA LEU A 83 -4.08 -0.96 -4.60
C LEU A 83 -4.99 -1.84 -3.74
N THR A 84 -6.28 -1.48 -3.62
CA THR A 84 -7.26 -2.22 -2.78
C THR A 84 -8.07 -3.29 -3.53
N ARG A 85 -7.71 -3.57 -4.78
CA ARG A 85 -8.32 -4.59 -5.65
C ARG A 85 -7.39 -5.79 -5.88
N ILE A 86 -6.37 -5.92 -5.04
CA ILE A 86 -5.49 -7.07 -4.98
C ILE A 86 -6.14 -8.17 -4.14
#